data_AF-A0A847DS31-F1
#
_entry.id   AF-A0A847DS31-F1
#
_cell.length_a   1.000
_cell.length_b   1.000
_cell.length_c   1.000
_cell.angle_alpha   90.00
_cell.angle_beta   90.00
_cell.angle_gamma   90.00
#
_symmetry.space_group_name_H-M   'P 1'
#
loop_
_entity.id
_entity.type
_entity.pdbx_description
1 polymer ?
#
loop_
_entity_poly.entity_id
_entity_poly.type
_entity_poly.pdbx_seq_one_letter_code
_entity_poly.pdbx_strand_id
1 'polypeptide(L)'
;MAASARALAAGDPIRALNGISLRDDPPALALRGIAMAQLGEYPRACELLRQAARGFGPHEALARARCVVAEAEVALAMREIGGSQRELAAAAAALEAHGDLQNVLQARLIAARRLLLLGLLDEAEGALSRFDEGPTALAHPAASGASRPRELPPSLAAIAALVAAELSLRRLRIGAAREALARARQAADRARIPAILAEVSEACATLEHPAARRIIGQHEQALRLDEVVDILESDALVVDGCRRRVGAGPTWLPLARRPVLFALARSLAEAWPGDVERQRLIASAFRIRRPDETHRARLRVEIGRLRSLVEPLARIEATGPGFALVPHDGRSVALLAPPVDGDRGSLLALLADGAAWSSASLALAMDASQRTVQRELTELEAAGQVRAIGRGRTRRWLAAPLAGFATILLLPVVLPPR
;
A
#
# COMPACT_ATOMS: atom_id res chain seq x y z
N MET A 1 -36.07 8.25 7.66
CA MET A 1 -35.19 7.52 6.71
C MET A 1 -34.48 8.42 5.72
N ALA A 2 -35.17 9.08 4.77
CA ALA A 2 -34.49 9.91 3.75
C ALA A 2 -33.65 11.07 4.33
N ALA A 3 -34.12 11.73 5.39
CA ALA A 3 -33.35 12.77 6.09
C ALA A 3 -32.05 12.22 6.71
N SER A 4 -32.12 11.06 7.37
CA SER A 4 -30.94 10.39 7.95
C SER A 4 -29.97 9.91 6.88
N ALA A 5 -30.46 9.38 5.75
CA ALA A 5 -29.62 8.99 4.63
C ALA A 5 -28.89 10.21 4.02
N ARG A 6 -29.57 11.36 3.88
CA ARG A 6 -28.93 12.61 3.43
C ARG A 6 -27.90 13.13 4.43
N ALA A 7 -28.17 13.03 5.72
CA ALA A 7 -27.20 13.40 6.76
C ALA A 7 -25.92 12.54 6.66
N LEU A 8 -26.06 11.22 6.49
CA LEU A 8 -24.92 10.32 6.29
C LEU A 8 -24.14 10.63 5.01
N ALA A 9 -24.84 10.94 3.91
CA ALA A 9 -24.21 11.33 2.66
C ALA A 9 -23.41 12.64 2.78
N ALA A 10 -23.79 13.51 3.71
CA ALA A 10 -23.06 14.74 4.05
C ALA A 10 -21.98 14.55 5.13
N GLY A 11 -21.81 13.33 5.65
CA GLY A 11 -20.84 13.03 6.73
C GLY A 11 -21.29 13.48 8.12
N ASP A 12 -22.60 13.54 8.39
CA ASP A 12 -23.17 13.89 9.69
C ASP A 12 -23.86 12.67 10.35
N PRO A 13 -23.07 11.77 10.98
CA PRO A 13 -23.60 10.54 11.57
C PRO A 13 -24.47 10.81 12.80
N ILE A 14 -24.19 11.86 13.59
CA ILE A 14 -24.95 12.18 14.79
C ILE A 14 -26.37 12.60 14.43
N ARG A 15 -26.52 13.51 13.45
CA ARG A 15 -27.84 13.92 12.97
C ARG A 15 -28.61 12.75 12.36
N ALA A 16 -27.92 11.84 11.68
CA ALA A 16 -28.55 10.64 11.14
C ALA A 16 -29.14 9.77 12.25
N LEU A 17 -28.36 9.50 13.29
CA LEU A 17 -28.74 8.67 14.45
C LEU A 17 -29.96 9.23 15.19
N ASN A 18 -30.06 10.54 15.38
CA ASN A 18 -31.23 11.17 16.00
C ASN A 18 -32.56 10.77 15.34
N GLY A 19 -32.56 10.44 14.04
CA GLY A 19 -33.75 10.02 13.32
C GLY A 19 -33.99 8.50 13.25
N ILE A 20 -33.05 7.65 13.70
CA ILE A 20 -33.10 6.19 13.50
C ILE A 20 -32.70 5.35 14.73
N SER A 21 -32.23 5.94 15.83
CA SER A 21 -31.65 5.20 16.97
C SER A 21 -32.59 4.22 17.67
N LEU A 22 -33.91 4.38 17.57
CA LEU A 22 -34.90 3.53 18.24
C LEU A 22 -35.56 2.49 17.32
N ARG A 23 -35.10 2.37 16.07
CA ARG A 23 -35.72 1.50 15.06
C ARG A 23 -34.85 0.29 14.76
N ASP A 24 -35.45 -0.90 14.72
CA ASP A 24 -34.72 -2.14 14.43
C ASP A 24 -35.16 -2.82 13.12
N ASP A 25 -35.87 -2.09 12.25
CA ASP A 25 -36.14 -2.54 10.89
C ASP A 25 -34.85 -2.54 10.02
N PRO A 26 -34.76 -3.40 8.99
CA PRO A 26 -33.52 -3.57 8.22
C PRO A 26 -32.97 -2.27 7.61
N PRO A 27 -33.78 -1.38 7.01
CA PRO A 27 -33.32 -0.06 6.59
C PRO A 27 -32.69 0.78 7.71
N ALA A 28 -33.30 0.81 8.91
CA ALA A 28 -32.77 1.54 10.05
C ALA A 28 -31.45 0.95 10.55
N LEU A 29 -31.34 -0.38 10.62
CA LEU A 29 -30.11 -1.08 10.96
C LEU A 29 -28.99 -0.77 9.95
N ALA A 30 -29.28 -0.74 8.66
CA ALA A 30 -28.31 -0.40 7.62
C ALA A 30 -27.76 1.03 7.81
N LEU A 31 -28.64 2.02 7.99
CA LEU A 31 -28.21 3.41 8.21
C LEU A 31 -27.45 3.58 9.53
N ARG A 32 -27.85 2.86 10.60
CA ARG A 32 -27.13 2.86 11.88
C ARG A 32 -25.74 2.24 11.72
N GLY A 33 -25.61 1.17 10.95
CA GLY A 33 -24.33 0.56 10.61
C GLY A 33 -23.38 1.54 9.92
N ILE A 34 -23.87 2.26 8.91
CA ILE A 34 -23.09 3.30 8.22
C ILE A 34 -22.69 4.44 9.18
N ALA A 35 -23.61 4.88 10.05
CA ALA A 35 -23.31 5.91 11.05
C ALA A 35 -22.21 5.46 12.03
N MET A 36 -22.29 4.24 12.53
CA MET A 36 -21.27 3.65 13.41
C MET A 36 -19.91 3.57 12.72
N ALA A 37 -19.88 3.22 11.43
CA ALA A 37 -18.64 3.22 10.64
C ALA A 37 -18.01 4.62 10.53
N GLN A 38 -18.80 5.66 10.28
CA GLN A 38 -18.32 7.05 10.24
C GLN A 38 -17.81 7.55 11.60
N LEU A 39 -18.25 6.94 12.70
CA LEU A 39 -17.78 7.21 14.06
C LEU A 39 -16.58 6.33 14.47
N GLY A 40 -16.10 5.42 13.61
CA GLY A 40 -14.99 4.51 13.91
C GLY A 40 -15.37 3.22 14.64
N GLU A 41 -16.66 2.99 14.89
CA GLU A 41 -17.20 1.80 15.58
C GLU A 41 -17.37 0.62 14.61
N TYR A 42 -16.28 0.20 13.97
CA TYR A 42 -16.31 -0.73 12.85
C TYR A 42 -16.87 -2.14 13.17
N PRO A 43 -16.51 -2.79 14.30
CA PRO A 43 -17.08 -4.11 14.63
C PRO A 43 -18.61 -4.05 14.72
N ARG A 44 -19.14 -3.00 15.37
CA ARG A 44 -20.57 -2.79 15.52
C ARG A 44 -21.23 -2.46 14.18
N ALA A 45 -20.58 -1.67 13.34
CA ALA A 45 -21.07 -1.37 11.99
C ALA A 45 -21.25 -2.66 11.17
N CYS A 46 -20.26 -3.55 11.15
CA CYS A 46 -20.34 -4.83 10.45
C CYS A 46 -21.50 -5.70 10.96
N GLU A 47 -21.70 -5.79 12.29
CA GLU A 47 -22.82 -6.53 12.86
C GLU A 47 -24.18 -6.00 12.37
N LEU A 48 -24.37 -4.69 12.42
CA LEU A 48 -25.61 -4.03 12.01
C LEU A 48 -25.88 -4.20 10.52
N LEU A 49 -24.85 -4.07 9.67
CA LEU A 49 -24.97 -4.26 8.22
C LEU A 49 -25.33 -5.71 7.85
N ARG A 50 -24.72 -6.70 8.53
CA ARG A 50 -25.09 -8.12 8.35
C ARG A 50 -26.49 -8.44 8.85
N GLN A 51 -26.92 -7.82 9.95
CA GLN A 51 -28.29 -7.97 10.46
C GLN A 51 -29.29 -7.36 9.47
N ALA A 52 -29.02 -6.16 8.97
CA ALA A 52 -29.83 -5.52 7.94
C ALA A 52 -29.94 -6.38 6.68
N ALA A 53 -28.79 -6.84 6.14
CA ALA A 53 -28.75 -7.69 4.96
C ALA A 53 -29.60 -8.97 5.10
N ARG A 54 -29.60 -9.60 6.29
CA ARG A 54 -30.41 -10.79 6.59
C ARG A 54 -31.90 -10.47 6.80
N GLY A 55 -32.23 -9.26 7.24
CA GLY A 55 -33.61 -8.84 7.50
C GLY A 55 -34.39 -8.42 6.25
N PHE A 56 -33.72 -8.12 5.14
CA PHE A 56 -34.36 -7.79 3.87
C PHE A 56 -34.96 -9.01 3.16
N GLY A 57 -36.24 -8.93 2.80
CA GLY A 57 -37.00 -10.01 2.16
C GLY A 57 -36.57 -10.28 0.70
N PRO A 58 -36.99 -11.40 0.07
CA PRO A 58 -36.45 -11.87 -1.21
C PRO A 58 -36.46 -10.83 -2.34
N HIS A 59 -37.49 -10.00 -2.41
CA HIS A 59 -37.66 -8.92 -3.40
C HIS A 59 -36.80 -7.68 -3.16
N GLU A 60 -36.14 -7.57 -2.00
CA GLU A 60 -35.30 -6.43 -1.61
C GLU A 60 -33.81 -6.67 -1.93
N ALA A 61 -33.54 -7.30 -3.08
CA ALA A 61 -32.18 -7.65 -3.51
C ALA A 61 -31.26 -6.42 -3.61
N LEU A 62 -31.79 -5.29 -4.07
CA LEU A 62 -31.08 -4.01 -4.14
C LEU A 62 -30.60 -3.54 -2.75
N ALA A 63 -31.46 -3.61 -1.73
CA ALA A 63 -31.12 -3.16 -0.39
C ALA A 63 -30.09 -4.08 0.29
N ARG A 64 -30.19 -5.40 0.05
CA ARG A 64 -29.15 -6.36 0.48
C ARG A 64 -27.80 -6.05 -0.15
N ALA A 65 -27.77 -5.84 -1.47
CA ALA A 65 -26.52 -5.56 -2.19
C ALA A 65 -25.85 -4.28 -1.67
N ARG A 66 -26.60 -3.22 -1.36
CA ARG A 66 -26.07 -2.02 -0.70
C ARG A 66 -25.44 -2.31 0.66
N CYS A 67 -26.05 -3.19 1.47
CA CYS A 67 -25.49 -3.58 2.75
C CYS A 67 -24.17 -4.34 2.59
N VAL A 68 -24.07 -5.22 1.59
CA VAL A 68 -22.82 -5.94 1.27
C VAL A 68 -21.72 -4.97 0.86
N VAL A 69 -22.01 -4.00 -0.01
CA VAL A 69 -21.03 -2.97 -0.40
C VAL A 69 -20.59 -2.12 0.79
N ALA A 70 -21.53 -1.69 1.64
CA ALA A 70 -21.22 -0.95 2.85
C ALA A 70 -20.38 -1.78 3.84
N GLU A 71 -20.68 -3.07 4.01
CA GLU A 71 -19.90 -3.97 4.86
C GLU A 71 -18.47 -4.14 4.32
N ALA A 72 -18.32 -4.27 3.00
CA ALA A 72 -17.01 -4.40 2.37
C ALA A 72 -16.14 -3.15 2.57
N GLU A 73 -16.72 -1.95 2.54
CA GLU A 73 -16.01 -0.70 2.89
C GLU A 73 -15.52 -0.72 4.34
N VAL A 74 -16.39 -1.12 5.28
CA VAL A 74 -16.03 -1.21 6.70
C VAL A 74 -14.95 -2.27 6.92
N ALA A 75 -15.05 -3.43 6.29
CA ALA A 75 -14.04 -4.48 6.35
C ALA A 75 -12.68 -3.98 5.83
N LEU A 76 -12.66 -3.19 4.74
CA LEU A 76 -11.45 -2.59 4.21
C LEU A 76 -10.84 -1.57 5.18
N ALA A 77 -11.66 -0.73 5.83
CA ALA A 77 -11.22 0.20 6.88
C ALA A 77 -10.61 -0.55 8.08
N MET A 78 -11.18 -1.71 8.44
CA MET A 78 -10.63 -2.63 9.45
C MET A 78 -9.42 -3.44 8.99
N ARG A 79 -8.95 -3.25 7.74
CA ARG A 79 -7.88 -4.02 7.12
C ARG A 79 -8.15 -5.53 7.12
N GLU A 80 -9.42 -5.91 6.95
CA GLU A 80 -9.87 -7.29 6.72
C GLU A 80 -9.90 -7.60 5.22
N ILE A 81 -8.71 -7.78 4.63
CA ILE A 81 -8.55 -7.95 3.17
C ILE A 81 -8.72 -9.41 2.70
N GLY A 82 -8.93 -10.35 3.62
CA GLY A 82 -9.21 -11.77 3.30
C GLY A 82 -10.66 -12.08 2.91
N GLY A 83 -11.56 -11.07 2.92
CA GLY A 83 -12.99 -11.25 2.64
C GLY A 83 -13.33 -11.73 1.22
N SER A 84 -14.55 -12.24 1.04
CA SER A 84 -15.05 -12.83 -0.20
C SER A 84 -15.20 -11.79 -1.32
N GLN A 85 -14.29 -11.83 -2.31
CA GLN A 85 -14.40 -11.00 -3.51
C GLN A 85 -15.61 -11.37 -4.38
N ARG A 86 -16.04 -12.63 -4.31
CA ARG A 86 -17.21 -13.10 -5.07
C ARG A 86 -18.50 -12.47 -4.58
N GLU A 87 -18.64 -12.27 -3.27
CA GLU A 87 -19.82 -11.61 -2.68
C GLU A 87 -19.89 -10.14 -3.09
N LEU A 88 -18.76 -9.42 -3.05
CA LEU A 88 -18.71 -8.03 -3.51
C LEU A 88 -19.02 -7.92 -5.01
N ALA A 89 -18.47 -8.81 -5.83
CA ALA A 89 -18.76 -8.85 -7.27
C ALA A 89 -20.24 -9.18 -7.56
N ALA A 90 -20.83 -10.13 -6.83
CA ALA A 90 -22.25 -10.46 -6.97
C ALA A 90 -23.16 -9.30 -6.54
N ALA A 91 -22.80 -8.59 -5.45
CA ALA A 91 -23.50 -7.40 -5.03
C ALA A 91 -23.41 -6.28 -6.08
N ALA A 92 -22.22 -6.05 -6.65
CA ALA A 92 -22.03 -5.08 -7.73
C ALA A 92 -22.89 -5.42 -8.97
N ALA A 93 -22.93 -6.69 -9.39
CA ALA A 93 -23.77 -7.12 -10.51
C ALA A 93 -25.27 -6.93 -10.22
N ALA A 94 -25.72 -7.23 -8.99
CA ALA A 94 -27.09 -6.97 -8.57
C ALA A 94 -27.43 -5.47 -8.59
N LEU A 95 -26.52 -4.61 -8.14
CA LEU A 95 -26.69 -3.14 -8.17
C LEU A 95 -26.76 -2.62 -9.60
N GLU A 96 -25.89 -3.13 -10.49
CA GLU A 96 -25.86 -2.77 -11.90
C GLU A 96 -27.15 -3.13 -12.62
N ALA A 97 -27.67 -4.35 -12.39
CA ALA A 97 -28.96 -4.79 -12.93
C ALA A 97 -30.15 -3.90 -12.52
N HIS A 98 -30.03 -3.18 -11.39
CA HIS A 98 -31.04 -2.27 -10.89
C HIS A 98 -30.70 -0.78 -11.15
N GLY A 99 -29.63 -0.49 -11.91
CA GLY A 99 -29.24 0.87 -12.27
C GLY A 99 -28.62 1.71 -11.14
N ASP A 100 -28.20 1.08 -10.04
CA ASP A 100 -27.58 1.76 -8.90
C ASP A 100 -26.07 1.98 -9.12
N LEU A 101 -25.77 2.82 -10.09
CA LEU A 101 -24.40 3.05 -10.56
C LEU A 101 -23.49 3.59 -9.46
N GLN A 102 -23.99 4.39 -8.53
CA GLN A 102 -23.17 4.94 -7.45
C GLN A 102 -22.58 3.83 -6.57
N ASN A 103 -23.39 2.84 -6.18
CA ASN A 103 -22.91 1.74 -5.35
C ASN A 103 -22.10 0.72 -6.15
N VAL A 104 -22.35 0.57 -7.46
CA VAL A 104 -21.45 -0.19 -8.36
C VAL A 104 -20.05 0.42 -8.37
N LEU A 105 -19.96 1.74 -8.55
CA LEU A 105 -18.70 2.47 -8.55
C LEU A 105 -17.99 2.37 -7.19
N GLN A 106 -18.73 2.48 -6.09
CA GLN A 106 -18.18 2.23 -4.75
C GLN A 106 -17.59 0.82 -4.63
N ALA A 107 -18.31 -0.21 -5.08
CA ALA A 107 -17.81 -1.58 -5.04
C ALA A 107 -16.52 -1.77 -5.85
N ARG A 108 -16.41 -1.12 -7.02
CA ARG A 108 -15.18 -1.12 -7.84
C ARG A 108 -14.02 -0.42 -7.13
N LEU A 109 -14.26 0.71 -6.47
CA LEU A 109 -13.24 1.42 -5.68
C LEU A 109 -12.77 0.61 -4.48
N ILE A 110 -13.67 -0.08 -3.78
CA ILE A 110 -13.32 -1.01 -2.68
C ILE A 110 -12.38 -2.10 -3.20
N ALA A 111 -12.71 -2.70 -4.34
CA ALA A 111 -11.87 -3.72 -4.95
C ALA A 111 -10.49 -3.17 -5.34
N ALA A 112 -10.42 -1.99 -5.96
CA ALA A 112 -9.15 -1.35 -6.33
C ALA A 112 -8.28 -1.03 -5.11
N ARG A 113 -8.85 -0.43 -4.05
CA ARG A 113 -8.15 -0.16 -2.78
C ARG A 113 -7.63 -1.43 -2.12
N ARG A 114 -8.40 -2.52 -2.16
CA ARG A 114 -7.93 -3.83 -1.68
C ARG A 114 -6.73 -4.33 -2.47
N LEU A 115 -6.76 -4.22 -3.81
CA LEU A 115 -5.65 -4.64 -4.66
C LEU A 115 -4.38 -3.82 -4.37
N LEU A 116 -4.51 -2.52 -4.10
CA LEU A 116 -3.42 -1.69 -3.60
C LEU A 116 -2.90 -2.20 -2.25
N LEU A 117 -3.74 -2.46 -1.25
CA LEU A 117 -3.27 -3.01 0.03
C LEU A 117 -2.54 -4.36 -0.11
N LEU A 118 -2.89 -5.16 -1.13
CA LEU A 118 -2.23 -6.42 -1.46
C LEU A 118 -0.95 -6.27 -2.30
N GLY A 119 -0.64 -5.07 -2.79
CA GLY A 119 0.51 -4.85 -3.66
C GLY A 119 0.31 -5.28 -5.11
N LEU A 120 -0.91 -5.61 -5.53
CA LEU A 120 -1.27 -6.07 -6.88
C LEU A 120 -1.52 -4.86 -7.79
N LEU A 121 -0.44 -4.14 -8.13
CA LEU A 121 -0.54 -2.84 -8.81
C LEU A 121 -1.08 -2.92 -10.25
N ASP A 122 -0.83 -4.02 -10.97
CA ASP A 122 -1.35 -4.19 -12.34
C ASP A 122 -2.86 -4.45 -12.33
N GLU A 123 -3.34 -5.28 -11.40
CA GLU A 123 -4.76 -5.53 -11.22
C GLU A 123 -5.49 -4.26 -10.76
N ALA A 124 -4.88 -3.48 -9.86
CA ALA A 124 -5.43 -2.20 -9.42
C ALA A 124 -5.55 -1.19 -10.58
N GLU A 125 -4.53 -1.11 -11.45
CA GLU A 125 -4.56 -0.27 -12.66
C GLU A 125 -5.70 -0.72 -13.59
N GLY A 126 -5.81 -2.02 -13.86
CA GLY A 126 -6.89 -2.55 -14.69
C GLY A 126 -8.29 -2.33 -14.11
N ALA A 127 -8.44 -2.38 -12.78
CA ALA A 127 -9.70 -2.08 -12.10
C ALA A 127 -10.08 -0.59 -12.21
N LEU A 128 -9.11 0.31 -12.15
CA LEU A 128 -9.31 1.75 -12.31
C LEU A 128 -9.59 2.16 -13.76
N SER A 129 -8.95 1.56 -14.77
CA SER A 129 -9.24 1.90 -16.17
C SER A 129 -10.71 1.62 -16.53
N ARG A 130 -11.29 0.54 -15.99
CA ARG A 130 -12.72 0.21 -16.12
C ARG A 130 -13.65 1.16 -15.35
N PHE A 131 -13.09 1.99 -14.46
CA PHE A 131 -13.83 3.04 -13.75
C PHE A 131 -13.98 4.27 -14.65
N ASP A 132 -12.91 4.65 -15.36
CA ASP A 132 -12.89 5.81 -16.27
C ASP A 132 -13.72 5.58 -17.54
N GLU A 133 -13.83 4.33 -18.02
CA GLU A 133 -14.64 3.96 -19.20
C GLU A 133 -16.16 4.08 -18.96
N GLY A 134 -16.60 4.28 -17.72
CA GLY A 134 -18.02 4.37 -17.34
C GLY A 134 -18.78 3.03 -17.55
N PRO A 135 -19.99 2.87 -16.97
CA PRO A 135 -20.81 1.66 -17.10
C PRO A 135 -21.48 1.51 -18.49
N THR A 136 -20.86 1.98 -19.57
CA THR A 136 -21.44 2.02 -20.92
C THR A 136 -20.91 0.93 -21.87
N ALA A 137 -19.99 0.07 -21.45
CA ALA A 137 -19.41 -0.94 -22.35
C ALA A 137 -20.21 -2.27 -22.44
N LEU A 138 -21.27 -2.46 -21.64
CA LEU A 138 -22.08 -3.71 -21.66
C LEU A 138 -23.61 -3.49 -21.69
N ALA A 139 -24.06 -2.24 -21.80
CA ALA A 139 -25.48 -1.93 -21.99
C ALA A 139 -25.73 -1.59 -23.47
N HIS A 140 -26.65 -2.34 -24.07
CA HIS A 140 -27.16 -2.24 -25.44
C HIS A 140 -27.14 -0.80 -26.01
N PRO A 141 -26.39 -0.52 -27.10
CA PRO A 141 -26.23 0.83 -27.66
C PRO A 141 -27.47 1.39 -28.37
N ALA A 142 -28.62 0.73 -28.31
CA ALA A 142 -29.81 1.09 -29.11
C ALA A 142 -30.87 1.91 -28.35
N ALA A 143 -30.71 2.21 -27.06
CA ALA A 143 -31.75 2.85 -26.26
C ALA A 143 -31.21 3.90 -25.28
N SER A 144 -30.63 5.00 -25.76
CA SER A 144 -30.68 6.32 -25.09
C SER A 144 -29.91 7.37 -25.86
N GLY A 145 -30.64 8.24 -26.57
CA GLY A 145 -30.11 9.51 -27.06
C GLY A 145 -29.89 10.50 -25.92
N ALA A 146 -28.83 10.31 -25.13
CA ALA A 146 -28.32 11.29 -24.17
C ALA A 146 -26.88 10.93 -23.74
N SER A 147 -25.90 11.12 -24.63
CA SER A 147 -24.48 11.06 -24.25
C SER A 147 -24.07 12.38 -23.59
N ARG A 148 -24.42 12.54 -22.31
CA ARG A 148 -23.58 13.35 -21.40
C ARG A 148 -22.78 12.35 -20.57
N PRO A 149 -21.45 12.50 -20.44
CA PRO A 149 -20.71 11.75 -19.45
C PRO A 149 -21.37 12.05 -18.10
N ARG A 150 -21.93 11.02 -17.47
CA ARG A 150 -22.62 11.18 -16.19
C ARG A 150 -21.57 11.57 -15.16
N GLU A 151 -21.59 12.84 -14.75
CA GLU A 151 -20.64 13.34 -13.75
C GLU A 151 -20.73 12.49 -12.47
N LEU A 152 -19.59 11.97 -12.05
CA LEU A 152 -19.45 11.24 -10.79
C LEU A 152 -19.87 12.12 -9.62
N PRO A 153 -20.57 11.57 -8.60
CA PRO A 153 -20.75 12.27 -7.33
C PRO A 153 -19.39 12.77 -6.81
N PRO A 154 -19.28 14.03 -6.35
CA PRO A 154 -17.98 14.62 -5.97
C PRO A 154 -17.20 13.79 -4.94
N SER A 155 -17.87 13.13 -4.00
CA SER A 155 -17.22 12.24 -3.03
C SER A 155 -16.57 11.02 -3.69
N LEU A 156 -17.25 10.34 -4.62
CA LEU A 156 -16.69 9.22 -5.36
C LEU A 156 -15.56 9.65 -6.29
N ALA A 157 -15.69 10.82 -6.94
CA ALA A 157 -14.63 11.37 -7.76
C ALA A 157 -13.35 11.65 -6.95
N ALA A 158 -13.51 12.17 -5.72
CA ALA A 158 -12.37 12.41 -4.82
C ALA A 158 -11.68 11.11 -4.42
N ILE A 159 -12.45 10.09 -4.02
CA ILE A 159 -11.90 8.78 -3.66
C ILE A 159 -11.23 8.11 -4.86
N ALA A 160 -11.85 8.10 -6.04
CA ALA A 160 -11.24 7.55 -7.25
C ALA A 160 -9.89 8.22 -7.58
N ALA A 161 -9.84 9.54 -7.48
CA ALA A 161 -8.61 10.30 -7.70
C ALA A 161 -7.54 10.02 -6.65
N LEU A 162 -7.90 9.76 -5.37
CA LEU A 162 -6.97 9.31 -4.34
C LEU A 162 -6.39 7.92 -4.64
N VAL A 163 -7.23 6.97 -5.07
CA VAL A 163 -6.77 5.62 -5.44
C VAL A 163 -5.82 5.69 -6.64
N ALA A 164 -6.14 6.52 -7.64
CA ALA A 164 -5.27 6.77 -8.79
C ALA A 164 -3.94 7.43 -8.38
N ALA A 165 -3.98 8.37 -7.43
CA ALA A 165 -2.78 9.00 -6.87
C ALA A 165 -1.89 7.98 -6.16
N GLU A 166 -2.44 7.15 -5.27
CA GLU A 166 -1.70 6.10 -4.57
C GLU A 166 -1.06 5.13 -5.58
N LEU A 167 -1.81 4.62 -6.56
CA LEU A 167 -1.28 3.76 -7.62
C LEU A 167 -0.09 4.42 -8.34
N SER A 168 -0.24 5.69 -8.72
CA SER A 168 0.80 6.46 -9.42
C SER A 168 2.05 6.64 -8.57
N LEU A 169 1.90 6.95 -7.28
CA LEU A 169 3.00 7.06 -6.32
C LEU A 169 3.73 5.72 -6.17
N ARG A 170 3.00 4.61 -6.06
CA ARG A 170 3.60 3.27 -5.95
C ARG A 170 4.35 2.84 -7.21
N ARG A 171 3.93 3.32 -8.37
CA ARG A 171 4.64 3.18 -9.66
C ARG A 171 5.74 4.21 -9.88
N LEU A 172 5.95 5.15 -8.95
CA LEU A 172 6.89 6.27 -9.07
C LEU A 172 6.60 7.21 -10.24
N ARG A 173 5.34 7.30 -10.68
CA ARG A 173 4.87 8.26 -11.68
C ARG A 173 4.46 9.56 -10.96
N ILE A 174 5.45 10.33 -10.50
CA ILE A 174 5.22 11.48 -9.60
C ILE A 174 4.36 12.58 -10.25
N GLY A 175 4.54 12.85 -11.55
CA GLY A 175 3.69 13.79 -12.30
C GLY A 175 2.21 13.38 -12.29
N ALA A 176 1.92 12.14 -12.68
CA ALA A 176 0.56 11.59 -12.68
C ALA A 176 -0.06 11.58 -11.26
N ALA A 177 0.74 11.30 -10.23
CA ALA A 177 0.29 11.37 -8.85
C ALA A 177 -0.12 12.80 -8.44
N ARG A 178 0.69 13.82 -8.78
CA ARG A 178 0.36 15.23 -8.51
C ARG A 178 -0.93 15.66 -9.19
N GLU A 179 -1.12 15.29 -10.46
CA GLU A 179 -2.35 15.58 -11.19
C GLU A 179 -3.58 14.88 -10.57
N ALA A 180 -3.43 13.62 -10.18
CA ALA A 180 -4.51 12.88 -9.51
C ALA A 180 -4.86 13.50 -8.15
N LEU A 181 -3.88 13.93 -7.35
CA LEU A 181 -4.12 14.65 -6.09
C LEU A 181 -4.80 16.00 -6.31
N ALA A 182 -4.45 16.73 -7.36
CA ALA A 182 -5.14 17.97 -7.71
C ALA A 182 -6.62 17.73 -8.06
N ARG A 183 -6.92 16.67 -8.83
CA ARG A 183 -8.31 16.24 -9.10
C ARG A 183 -9.03 15.83 -7.82
N ALA A 184 -8.35 15.11 -6.93
CA ALA A 184 -8.91 14.69 -5.65
C ALA A 184 -9.29 15.90 -4.78
N ARG A 185 -8.43 16.93 -4.70
CA ARG A 185 -8.70 18.18 -3.98
C ARG A 185 -9.94 18.89 -4.52
N GLN A 186 -10.00 19.11 -5.84
CA GLN A 186 -11.14 19.78 -6.47
C GLN A 186 -12.47 19.03 -6.24
N ALA A 187 -12.44 17.69 -6.27
CA ALA A 187 -13.62 16.87 -6.01
C ALA A 187 -14.01 16.90 -4.52
N ALA A 188 -13.03 16.86 -3.60
CA ALA A 188 -13.26 16.94 -2.16
C ALA A 188 -13.84 18.30 -1.74
N ASP A 189 -13.35 19.40 -2.32
CA ASP A 189 -13.86 20.76 -2.07
C ASP A 189 -15.32 20.90 -2.51
N ARG A 190 -15.70 20.25 -3.62
CA ARG A 190 -17.11 20.16 -4.06
C ARG A 190 -17.94 19.26 -3.15
N ALA A 191 -17.38 18.16 -2.65
CA ALA A 191 -18.07 17.24 -1.75
C ALA A 191 -18.34 17.85 -0.36
N ARG A 192 -17.42 18.70 0.14
CA ARG A 192 -17.47 19.33 1.47
C ARG A 192 -17.62 18.33 2.63
N ILE A 193 -17.04 17.14 2.48
CA ILE A 193 -17.02 16.11 3.52
C ILE A 193 -15.67 16.22 4.26
N PRO A 194 -15.67 16.56 5.57
CA PRO A 194 -14.42 16.78 6.32
C PRO A 194 -13.45 15.61 6.28
N ALA A 195 -13.95 14.37 6.36
CA ALA A 195 -13.12 13.17 6.30
C ALA A 195 -12.36 13.04 4.96
N ILE A 196 -13.02 13.32 3.83
CA ILE A 196 -12.39 13.28 2.51
C ILE A 196 -11.36 14.40 2.37
N LEU A 197 -11.68 15.61 2.85
CA LEU A 197 -10.74 16.74 2.82
C LEU A 197 -9.46 16.46 3.59
N ALA A 198 -9.58 15.79 4.75
CA ALA A 198 -8.46 15.35 5.57
C ALA A 198 -7.62 14.29 4.85
N GLU A 199 -8.25 13.25 4.28
CA GLU A 199 -7.56 12.19 3.53
C GLU A 199 -6.78 12.77 2.32
N VAL A 200 -7.37 13.71 1.58
CA VAL A 200 -6.66 14.41 0.50
C VAL A 200 -5.51 15.27 1.03
N SER A 201 -5.67 15.91 2.19
CA SER A 201 -4.59 16.70 2.79
C SER A 201 -3.40 15.84 3.20
N GLU A 202 -3.65 14.68 3.79
CA GLU A 202 -2.63 13.71 4.19
C GLU A 202 -1.91 13.12 2.96
N ALA A 203 -2.67 12.77 1.93
CA ALA A 203 -2.10 12.27 0.67
C ALA A 203 -1.23 13.34 -0.03
N CYS A 204 -1.65 14.61 -0.04
CA CYS A 204 -0.84 15.71 -0.52
C CYS A 204 0.45 15.89 0.31
N ALA A 205 0.33 15.87 1.63
CA ALA A 205 1.48 16.03 2.52
C ALA A 205 2.52 14.91 2.33
N THR A 206 2.10 13.70 1.93
CA THR A 206 3.00 12.57 1.67
C THR A 206 4.08 12.89 0.61
N LEU A 207 3.77 13.72 -0.40
CA LEU A 207 4.74 14.13 -1.42
C LEU A 207 5.86 15.03 -0.88
N GLU A 208 5.60 15.74 0.21
CA GLU A 208 6.54 16.68 0.82
C GLU A 208 7.46 16.00 1.85
N HIS A 209 7.12 14.78 2.28
CA HIS A 209 7.92 14.03 3.23
C HIS A 209 9.07 13.27 2.56
N PRO A 210 10.23 13.16 3.22
CA PRO A 210 11.29 12.26 2.78
C PRO A 210 10.81 10.82 2.63
N ALA A 211 11.13 10.21 1.50
CA ALA A 211 10.78 8.83 1.16
C ALA A 211 11.97 7.88 1.21
N ALA A 212 13.19 8.40 1.14
CA ALA A 212 14.42 7.62 1.23
C ALA A 212 15.56 8.49 1.78
N ARG A 213 16.72 7.87 1.99
CA ARG A 213 17.98 8.56 2.26
C ARG A 213 19.01 8.13 1.23
N ARG A 214 19.83 9.05 0.75
CA ARG A 214 21.04 8.72 -0.02
C ARG A 214 22.22 8.71 0.92
N ILE A 215 22.99 7.63 0.88
CA ILE A 215 24.21 7.47 1.66
C ILE A 215 25.40 7.88 0.79
N ILE A 216 26.20 8.82 1.27
CA ILE A 216 27.40 9.35 0.61
C ILE A 216 28.55 9.30 1.61
N GLY A 217 29.34 8.23 1.56
CA GLY A 217 30.39 7.98 2.56
C GLY A 217 29.77 7.87 3.96
N GLN A 218 30.08 8.82 4.84
CA GLN A 218 29.52 8.90 6.21
C GLN A 218 28.33 9.86 6.33
N HIS A 219 27.93 10.52 5.24
CA HIS A 219 26.82 11.48 5.24
C HIS A 219 25.55 10.84 4.70
N GLU A 220 24.41 11.24 5.27
CA GLU A 220 23.08 10.86 4.80
C GLU A 220 22.32 12.10 4.34
N GLN A 221 21.73 12.03 3.16
CA GLN A 221 20.85 13.06 2.62
C GLN A 221 19.42 12.52 2.56
N ALA A 222 18.48 13.19 3.23
CA ALA A 222 17.05 12.88 3.09
C ALA A 222 16.57 13.26 1.68
N LEU A 223 15.76 12.40 1.07
CA LEU A 223 15.26 12.57 -0.29
C LEU A 223 13.74 12.44 -0.35
N ARG A 224 13.09 13.36 -1.06
CA ARG A 224 11.70 13.24 -1.48
C ARG A 224 11.55 12.27 -2.66
N LEU A 225 10.30 11.97 -3.02
CA LEU A 225 9.98 11.00 -4.06
C LEU A 225 10.49 11.39 -5.45
N ASP A 226 10.41 12.67 -5.81
CA ASP A 226 10.94 13.17 -7.08
C ASP A 226 12.47 13.02 -7.14
N GLU A 227 13.18 13.40 -6.09
CA GLU A 227 14.65 13.26 -6.02
C GLU A 227 15.09 11.78 -6.05
N VAL A 228 14.28 10.87 -5.50
CA VAL A 228 14.52 9.42 -5.63
C VAL A 228 14.37 8.98 -7.08
N VAL A 229 13.34 9.45 -7.80
CA VAL A 229 13.16 9.13 -9.23
C VAL A 229 14.33 9.64 -10.05
N ASP A 230 14.78 10.88 -9.81
CA ASP A 230 15.94 11.45 -10.50
C ASP A 230 17.20 10.58 -10.34
N ILE A 231 17.43 10.02 -9.15
CA ILE A 231 18.55 9.08 -8.91
C ILE A 231 18.32 7.76 -9.65
N LEU A 232 17.11 7.20 -9.61
CA LEU A 232 16.79 5.93 -10.27
C LEU A 232 16.88 6.01 -11.80
N GLU A 233 16.63 7.19 -12.37
CA GLU A 233 16.69 7.47 -13.82
C GLU A 233 18.06 7.98 -14.27
N SER A 234 18.97 8.29 -13.32
CA SER A 234 20.33 8.71 -13.63
C SER A 234 21.21 7.59 -14.22
N ASP A 235 22.37 7.97 -14.74
CA ASP A 235 23.39 7.03 -15.23
C ASP A 235 24.18 6.33 -14.11
N ALA A 236 23.84 6.55 -12.83
CA ALA A 236 24.53 5.93 -11.71
C ALA A 236 24.24 4.42 -11.60
N LEU A 237 25.20 3.67 -11.04
CA LEU A 237 24.91 2.36 -10.48
C LEU A 237 24.20 2.53 -9.14
N VAL A 238 22.92 2.21 -9.09
CA VAL A 238 22.08 2.39 -7.89
C VAL A 238 21.94 1.08 -7.14
N VAL A 239 22.29 1.10 -5.86
CA VAL A 239 21.88 0.07 -4.89
C VAL A 239 20.65 0.59 -4.15
N ASP A 240 19.48 0.10 -4.54
CA ASP A 240 18.19 0.50 -4.00
C ASP A 240 17.85 -0.36 -2.78
N GLY A 241 18.05 0.20 -1.59
CA GLY A 241 17.72 -0.45 -0.32
C GLY A 241 16.26 -0.39 0.08
N CYS A 242 15.43 0.43 -0.58
CA CYS A 242 14.00 0.44 -0.35
C CYS A 242 13.35 -0.80 -0.98
N ARG A 243 13.72 -1.12 -2.23
CA ARG A 243 13.19 -2.28 -2.98
C ARG A 243 14.14 -3.47 -3.05
N ARG A 244 15.32 -3.37 -2.43
CA ARG A 244 16.38 -4.39 -2.39
C ARG A 244 16.74 -4.91 -3.78
N ARG A 245 17.25 -4.02 -4.62
CA ARG A 245 17.67 -4.32 -6.00
C ARG A 245 18.90 -3.49 -6.36
N VAL A 246 19.60 -3.89 -7.42
CA VAL A 246 20.73 -3.14 -7.98
C VAL A 246 20.46 -2.90 -9.45
N GLY A 247 20.75 -1.72 -9.96
CA GLY A 247 20.51 -1.39 -11.37
C GLY A 247 21.29 -0.19 -11.86
N ALA A 248 21.39 -0.09 -13.17
CA ALA A 248 21.88 1.10 -13.89
C ALA A 248 21.10 1.21 -15.20
N GLY A 249 20.57 2.40 -15.51
CA GLY A 249 19.70 2.62 -16.66
C GLY A 249 18.50 1.64 -16.69
N PRO A 250 18.24 0.94 -17.81
CA PRO A 250 17.09 0.04 -17.94
C PRO A 250 17.26 -1.30 -17.21
N THR A 251 18.47 -1.65 -16.77
CA THR A 251 18.78 -2.98 -16.24
C THR A 251 18.68 -3.01 -14.73
N TRP A 252 17.75 -3.82 -14.20
CA TRP A 252 17.51 -3.99 -12.76
C TRP A 252 17.54 -5.46 -12.34
N LEU A 253 18.34 -5.75 -11.30
CA LEU A 253 18.56 -7.09 -10.75
C LEU A 253 17.93 -7.20 -9.36
N PRO A 254 16.94 -8.09 -9.16
CA PRO A 254 16.25 -8.22 -7.87
C PRO A 254 17.12 -8.96 -6.84
N LEU A 255 17.22 -8.41 -5.63
CA LEU A 255 17.92 -9.03 -4.50
C LEU A 255 17.03 -9.19 -3.26
N ALA A 256 15.73 -8.83 -3.33
CA ALA A 256 14.79 -8.90 -2.21
C ALA A 256 14.72 -10.30 -1.54
N ARG A 257 14.76 -11.37 -2.34
CA ARG A 257 14.78 -12.78 -1.87
C ARG A 257 16.19 -13.32 -1.61
N ARG A 258 17.23 -12.48 -1.69
CA ARG A 258 18.66 -12.84 -1.54
C ARG A 258 19.32 -11.92 -0.50
N PRO A 259 18.90 -11.97 0.78
CA PRO A 259 19.30 -10.99 1.80
C PRO A 259 20.81 -10.90 2.03
N VAL A 260 21.52 -12.04 1.94
CA VAL A 260 22.98 -12.08 2.04
C VAL A 260 23.65 -11.32 0.89
N LEU A 261 23.22 -11.57 -0.35
CA LEU A 261 23.79 -10.87 -1.52
C LEU A 261 23.46 -9.38 -1.49
N PHE A 262 22.25 -9.01 -1.06
CA PHE A 262 21.89 -7.61 -0.87
C PHE A 262 22.76 -6.92 0.18
N ALA A 263 22.99 -7.57 1.33
CA ALA A 263 23.84 -7.01 2.39
C ALA A 263 25.28 -6.78 1.93
N LEU A 264 25.83 -7.69 1.12
CA LEU A 264 27.14 -7.53 0.49
C LEU A 264 27.15 -6.37 -0.51
N ALA A 265 26.17 -6.31 -1.42
CA ALA A 265 26.07 -5.22 -2.41
C ALA A 265 25.94 -3.84 -1.75
N ARG A 266 25.11 -3.72 -0.70
CA ARG A 266 24.99 -2.52 0.12
C ARG A 266 26.32 -2.12 0.76
N SER A 267 27.00 -3.07 1.41
CA SER A 267 28.27 -2.79 2.10
C SER A 267 29.35 -2.29 1.13
N LEU A 268 29.40 -2.87 -0.07
CA LEU A 268 30.34 -2.45 -1.12
C LEU A 268 29.99 -1.06 -1.67
N ALA A 269 28.70 -0.77 -1.88
CA ALA A 269 28.26 0.55 -2.35
C ALA A 269 28.48 1.67 -1.33
N GLU A 270 28.33 1.37 -0.04
CA GLU A 270 28.59 2.32 1.05
C GLU A 270 30.06 2.75 1.12
N ALA A 271 30.99 1.85 0.78
CA ALA A 271 32.43 2.12 0.82
C ALA A 271 32.99 2.66 -0.50
N TRP A 272 32.22 2.63 -1.59
CA TRP A 272 32.66 3.14 -2.88
C TRP A 272 33.09 4.62 -2.78
N PRO A 273 34.21 5.04 -3.40
CA PRO A 273 35.06 4.31 -4.36
C PRO A 273 36.11 3.37 -3.74
N GLY A 274 36.15 3.25 -2.42
CA GLY A 274 37.07 2.37 -1.69
C GLY A 274 36.63 0.91 -1.62
N ASP A 275 37.39 0.14 -0.85
CA ASP A 275 37.15 -1.28 -0.61
C ASP A 275 36.60 -1.57 0.80
N VAL A 276 36.07 -2.78 0.98
CA VAL A 276 35.52 -3.25 2.24
C VAL A 276 36.30 -4.46 2.72
N GLU A 277 36.75 -4.41 3.98
CA GLU A 277 37.42 -5.53 4.64
C GLU A 277 36.52 -6.78 4.72
N ARG A 278 37.14 -7.96 4.59
CA ARG A 278 36.42 -9.26 4.70
C ARG A 278 35.66 -9.40 6.02
N GLN A 279 36.22 -8.90 7.12
CA GLN A 279 35.59 -8.99 8.43
C GLN A 279 34.33 -8.12 8.51
N ARG A 280 34.33 -6.92 7.93
CA ARG A 280 33.15 -6.05 7.86
C ARG A 280 32.04 -6.67 6.99
N LEU A 281 32.40 -7.28 5.85
CA LEU A 281 31.45 -8.00 5.00
C LEU A 281 30.82 -9.21 5.71
N ILE A 282 31.59 -9.98 6.46
CA ILE A 282 31.06 -11.10 7.25
C ILE A 282 30.14 -10.60 8.37
N ALA A 283 30.54 -9.54 9.07
CA ALA A 283 29.74 -8.96 10.15
C ALA A 283 28.39 -8.42 9.62
N SER A 284 28.38 -7.76 8.46
CA SER A 284 27.14 -7.22 7.88
C SER A 284 26.25 -8.31 7.28
N ALA A 285 26.80 -9.23 6.48
CA ALA A 285 26.02 -10.20 5.71
C ALA A 285 25.65 -11.47 6.49
N PHE A 286 26.51 -11.92 7.42
CA PHE A 286 26.27 -13.14 8.20
C PHE A 286 25.90 -12.85 9.66
N ARG A 287 25.98 -11.59 10.11
CA ARG A 287 25.76 -11.16 11.51
C ARG A 287 26.74 -11.82 12.50
N ILE A 288 27.98 -12.07 12.06
CA ILE A 288 29.03 -12.76 12.83
C ILE A 288 30.19 -11.80 13.11
N ARG A 289 30.46 -11.51 14.39
CA ARG A 289 31.49 -10.53 14.80
C ARG A 289 32.90 -11.11 14.85
N ARG A 290 33.03 -12.42 15.12
CA ARG A 290 34.30 -13.15 15.23
C ARG A 290 34.39 -14.23 14.14
N PRO A 291 34.78 -13.87 12.91
CA PRO A 291 34.85 -14.81 11.81
C PRO A 291 36.05 -15.76 11.92
N ASP A 292 35.84 -17.01 11.49
CA ASP A 292 36.88 -18.02 11.28
C ASP A 292 37.10 -18.29 9.78
N GLU A 293 37.93 -19.29 9.45
CA GLU A 293 38.23 -19.65 8.06
C GLU A 293 37.02 -20.17 7.28
N THR A 294 36.09 -20.88 7.94
CA THR A 294 34.84 -21.34 7.33
C THR A 294 33.97 -20.15 6.92
N HIS A 295 33.90 -19.11 7.74
CA HIS A 295 33.19 -17.87 7.40
C HIS A 295 33.85 -17.14 6.21
N ARG A 296 35.19 -17.14 6.12
CA ARG A 296 35.90 -16.58 4.97
C ARG A 296 35.66 -17.39 3.70
N ALA A 297 35.64 -18.72 3.78
CA ALA A 297 35.28 -19.59 2.66
C ALA A 297 33.85 -19.31 2.17
N ARG A 298 32.89 -19.19 3.10
CA ARG A 298 31.51 -18.81 2.78
C ARG A 298 31.43 -17.42 2.13
N LEU A 299 32.15 -16.43 2.65
CA LEU A 299 32.21 -15.09 2.04
C LEU A 299 32.68 -15.17 0.58
N ARG A 300 33.73 -15.95 0.28
CA ARG A 300 34.21 -16.11 -1.11
C ARG A 300 33.13 -16.67 -2.04
N VAL A 301 32.36 -17.65 -1.58
CA VAL A 301 31.23 -18.22 -2.35
C VAL A 301 30.15 -17.18 -2.61
N GLU A 302 29.72 -16.43 -1.59
CA GLU A 302 28.67 -15.43 -1.76
C GLU A 302 29.13 -14.22 -2.59
N ILE A 303 30.39 -13.80 -2.49
CA ILE A 303 30.99 -12.81 -3.39
C ILE A 303 31.03 -13.33 -4.82
N GLY A 304 31.38 -14.60 -5.05
CA GLY A 304 31.31 -15.23 -6.37
C GLY A 304 29.90 -15.19 -6.96
N ARG A 305 28.89 -15.52 -6.15
CA ARG A 305 27.47 -15.43 -6.58
C ARG A 305 27.04 -13.99 -6.86
N LEU A 306 27.45 -13.03 -6.04
CA LEU A 306 27.16 -11.63 -6.27
C LEU A 306 27.81 -11.14 -7.57
N ARG A 307 29.09 -11.48 -7.80
CA ARG A 307 29.83 -11.19 -9.05
C ARG A 307 29.07 -11.69 -10.28
N SER A 308 28.69 -12.96 -10.30
CA SER A 308 27.95 -13.52 -11.43
C SER A 308 26.61 -12.83 -11.67
N LEU A 309 25.96 -12.35 -10.61
CA LEU A 309 24.70 -11.63 -10.73
C LEU A 309 24.91 -10.21 -11.27
N VAL A 310 25.85 -9.45 -10.72
CA VAL A 310 26.04 -8.02 -11.05
C VAL A 310 26.94 -7.78 -12.25
N GLU A 311 27.48 -8.83 -12.87
CA GLU A 311 28.40 -8.76 -14.02
C GLU A 311 27.94 -7.80 -15.15
N PRO A 312 26.64 -7.71 -15.51
CA PRO A 312 26.20 -6.76 -16.54
C PRO A 312 26.32 -5.28 -16.14
N LEU A 313 26.51 -4.99 -14.84
CA LEU A 313 26.44 -3.65 -14.26
C LEU A 313 27.77 -3.19 -13.67
N ALA A 314 28.52 -4.10 -13.06
CA ALA A 314 29.75 -3.81 -12.34
C ALA A 314 30.65 -5.05 -12.18
N ARG A 315 31.93 -4.81 -11.94
CA ARG A 315 32.87 -5.80 -11.41
C ARG A 315 32.98 -5.67 -9.89
N ILE A 316 33.32 -6.78 -9.23
CA ILE A 316 33.77 -6.76 -7.84
C ILE A 316 35.19 -7.30 -7.83
N GLU A 317 36.15 -6.47 -7.46
CA GLU A 317 37.57 -6.82 -7.51
C GLU A 317 38.06 -7.21 -6.12
N ALA A 318 38.98 -8.17 -6.05
CA ALA A 318 39.60 -8.55 -4.78
C ALA A 318 40.75 -7.59 -4.48
N THR A 319 40.78 -7.06 -3.26
CA THR A 319 41.87 -6.22 -2.76
C THR A 319 42.66 -6.97 -1.69
N GLY A 320 43.77 -6.36 -1.25
CA GLY A 320 44.54 -6.87 -0.10
C GLY A 320 43.64 -7.17 1.10
N PRO A 321 42.93 -6.17 1.66
CA PRO A 321 42.12 -6.37 2.85
C PRO A 321 40.70 -6.93 2.56
N GLY A 322 40.19 -6.84 1.33
CA GLY A 322 38.88 -7.42 1.00
C GLY A 322 38.43 -7.28 -0.46
N PHE A 323 37.39 -6.48 -0.71
CA PHE A 323 36.76 -6.36 -2.02
C PHE A 323 36.29 -4.94 -2.33
N ALA A 324 36.40 -4.52 -3.59
CA ALA A 324 35.94 -3.23 -4.10
C ALA A 324 34.86 -3.40 -5.18
N LEU A 325 33.88 -2.49 -5.22
CA LEU A 325 32.90 -2.41 -6.30
C LEU A 325 33.42 -1.47 -7.38
N VAL A 326 33.45 -1.95 -8.63
CA VAL A 326 33.92 -1.19 -9.79
C VAL A 326 32.80 -1.16 -10.82
N PRO A 327 31.98 -0.08 -10.85
CA PRO A 327 30.94 0.08 -11.86
C PRO A 327 31.52 0.07 -13.28
N HIS A 328 30.77 -0.47 -14.24
CA HIS A 328 31.14 -0.33 -15.64
C HIS A 328 30.99 1.12 -16.11
N ASP A 329 31.63 1.45 -17.22
CA ASP A 329 31.57 2.75 -17.89
C ASP A 329 31.98 3.95 -17.01
N GLY A 330 32.69 3.71 -15.90
CA GLY A 330 33.09 4.75 -14.96
C GLY A 330 31.91 5.39 -14.22
N ARG A 331 30.75 4.72 -14.17
CA ARG A 331 29.55 5.24 -13.49
C ARG A 331 29.83 5.55 -12.03
N SER A 332 29.18 6.59 -11.52
CA SER A 332 29.11 6.83 -10.08
C SER A 332 28.24 5.78 -9.38
N VAL A 333 28.40 5.59 -8.07
CA VAL A 333 27.53 4.72 -7.25
C VAL A 333 26.62 5.57 -6.38
N ALA A 334 25.33 5.21 -6.34
CA ALA A 334 24.37 5.78 -5.41
C ALA A 334 23.78 4.66 -4.54
N LEU A 335 23.86 4.82 -3.21
CA LEU A 335 23.21 3.94 -2.26
C LEU A 335 21.97 4.63 -1.71
N LEU A 336 20.80 4.07 -1.99
CA LEU A 336 19.54 4.47 -1.37
C LEU A 336 19.25 3.58 -0.16
N ALA A 337 18.88 4.20 0.94
CA ALA A 337 18.42 3.55 2.15
C ALA A 337 16.94 3.93 2.43
N PRO A 338 16.18 3.05 3.11
CA PRO A 338 14.87 3.40 3.65
C PRO A 338 14.90 4.69 4.48
N PRO A 339 13.77 5.43 4.57
CA PRO A 339 13.68 6.66 5.35
C PRO A 339 13.88 6.41 6.85
N VAL A 340 13.53 5.20 7.32
CA VAL A 340 13.72 4.74 8.70
C VAL A 340 14.53 3.45 8.70
N ASP A 341 15.50 3.34 9.61
CA ASP A 341 16.31 2.12 9.74
C ASP A 341 15.50 0.92 10.20
N GLY A 342 15.83 -0.26 9.65
CA GLY A 342 15.28 -1.53 10.07
C GLY A 342 15.04 -2.49 8.93
N ASP A 343 15.25 -3.78 9.19
CA ASP A 343 15.07 -4.85 8.19
C ASP A 343 13.59 -5.15 7.88
N ARG A 344 12.65 -4.56 8.64
CA ARG A 344 11.19 -4.80 8.62
C ARG A 344 10.37 -3.61 8.11
N GLY A 345 10.97 -2.79 7.25
CA GLY A 345 10.36 -1.56 6.72
C GLY A 345 8.97 -1.76 6.11
N SER A 346 8.71 -2.88 5.43
CA SER A 346 7.41 -3.15 4.81
C SER A 346 6.27 -3.40 5.83
N LEU A 347 6.55 -4.06 6.96
CA LEU A 347 5.55 -4.22 8.02
C LEU A 347 5.21 -2.88 8.67
N LEU A 348 6.22 -2.07 8.98
CA LEU A 348 6.02 -0.74 9.54
C LEU A 348 5.31 0.18 8.55
N ALA A 349 5.61 0.08 7.25
CA ALA A 349 4.92 0.81 6.20
C ALA A 349 3.43 0.46 6.10
N LEU A 350 3.07 -0.84 6.20
CA LEU A 350 1.67 -1.28 6.21
C LEU A 350 0.91 -0.78 7.46
N LEU A 351 1.60 -0.59 8.59
CA LEU A 351 1.03 -0.10 9.84
C LEU A 351 1.10 1.43 10.00
N ALA A 352 1.69 2.14 9.04
CA ALA A 352 2.04 3.56 9.16
C ALA A 352 0.82 4.49 9.17
N ASP A 353 -0.32 4.02 8.66
CA ASP A 353 -1.61 4.72 8.69
C ASP A 353 -2.30 4.64 10.08
N GLY A 354 -1.69 3.92 11.03
CA GLY A 354 -2.25 3.71 12.36
C GLY A 354 -3.48 2.79 12.39
N ALA A 355 -3.84 2.13 11.28
CA ALA A 355 -4.97 1.22 11.22
C ALA A 355 -4.65 -0.13 11.89
N ALA A 356 -5.67 -0.78 12.46
CA ALA A 356 -5.52 -2.03 13.20
C ALA A 356 -5.55 -3.26 12.28
N TRP A 357 -4.39 -3.87 12.02
CA TRP A 357 -4.28 -5.03 11.14
C TRP A 357 -4.34 -6.37 11.88
N SER A 358 -4.97 -7.38 11.27
CA SER A 358 -4.79 -8.77 11.72
C SER A 358 -3.51 -9.39 11.12
N SER A 359 -2.91 -10.37 11.81
CA SER A 359 -1.72 -11.06 11.29
C SER A 359 -1.97 -11.78 9.97
N ALA A 360 -3.20 -12.26 9.74
CA ALA A 360 -3.58 -12.91 8.49
C ALA A 360 -3.62 -11.90 7.32
N SER A 361 -4.20 -10.72 7.52
CA SER A 361 -4.20 -9.67 6.50
C SER A 361 -2.79 -9.18 6.17
N LEU A 362 -1.92 -9.00 7.18
CA LEU A 362 -0.53 -8.62 6.94
C LEU A 362 0.22 -9.69 6.13
N ALA A 363 -0.02 -10.97 6.43
CA ALA A 363 0.57 -12.08 5.68
C ALA A 363 0.13 -12.09 4.22
N LEU A 364 -1.15 -11.81 3.94
CA LEU A 364 -1.67 -11.65 2.57
C LEU A 364 -1.01 -10.47 1.85
N ALA A 365 -0.91 -9.31 2.51
CA ALA A 365 -0.31 -8.11 1.91
C ALA A 365 1.19 -8.27 1.61
N MET A 366 1.89 -9.10 2.38
CA MET A 366 3.33 -9.33 2.23
C MET A 366 3.69 -10.53 1.34
N ASP A 367 2.70 -11.30 0.85
CA ASP A 367 2.92 -12.60 0.21
C ASP A 367 3.82 -13.52 1.08
N ALA A 368 3.51 -13.60 2.37
CA ALA A 368 4.30 -14.32 3.37
C ALA A 368 3.45 -15.27 4.20
N SER A 369 4.10 -16.22 4.88
CA SER A 369 3.40 -17.07 5.85
C SER A 369 3.01 -16.27 7.10
N GLN A 370 1.84 -16.57 7.67
CA GLN A 370 1.40 -15.94 8.92
C GLN A 370 2.40 -16.17 10.07
N ARG A 371 3.08 -17.32 10.11
CA ARG A 371 4.12 -17.63 11.10
C ARG A 371 5.31 -16.68 10.99
N THR A 372 5.75 -16.37 9.76
CA THR A 372 6.83 -15.41 9.52
C THR A 372 6.45 -14.03 10.03
N VAL A 373 5.27 -13.55 9.66
CA VAL A 373 4.76 -12.24 10.07
C VAL A 373 4.60 -12.14 11.60
N GLN A 374 4.08 -13.17 12.26
CA GLN A 374 3.92 -13.18 13.72
C GLN A 374 5.27 -13.12 14.45
N ARG A 375 6.29 -13.82 13.95
CA ARG A 375 7.65 -13.74 14.51
C ARG A 375 8.19 -12.32 14.41
N GLU A 376 8.07 -11.71 13.23
CA GLU A 376 8.54 -10.33 13.01
C GLU A 376 7.77 -9.31 13.87
N LEU A 377 6.46 -9.45 14.01
CA LEU A 377 5.63 -8.59 14.87
C LEU A 377 6.00 -8.74 16.34
N THR A 378 6.31 -9.94 16.81
CA THR A 378 6.76 -10.17 18.19
C THR A 378 8.08 -9.47 18.46
N GLU A 379 9.01 -9.53 17.51
CA GLU A 379 10.29 -8.84 17.62
C GLU A 379 10.14 -7.30 17.51
N LEU A 380 9.17 -6.80 16.73
CA LEU A 380 8.83 -5.36 16.67
C LEU A 380 8.16 -4.88 17.96
N GLU A 381 7.32 -5.71 18.58
CA GLU A 381 6.63 -5.42 19.84
C GLU A 381 7.65 -5.34 20.99
N ALA A 382 8.60 -6.29 21.02
CA ALA A 382 9.72 -6.27 21.97
C ALA A 382 10.61 -5.02 21.81
N ALA A 383 10.69 -4.48 20.58
CA ALA A 383 11.40 -3.24 20.28
C ALA A 383 10.56 -1.96 20.51
N GLY A 384 9.30 -2.10 20.96
CA GLY A 384 8.39 -0.96 21.19
C GLY A 384 7.90 -0.27 19.92
N GLN A 385 8.09 -0.87 18.74
CA GLN A 385 7.73 -0.26 17.45
C GLN A 385 6.28 -0.56 17.04
N VAL A 386 5.69 -1.63 17.58
CA VAL A 386 4.29 -1.99 17.37
C VAL A 386 3.65 -2.39 18.70
N ARG A 387 2.31 -2.32 18.76
CA ARG A 387 1.51 -2.79 19.90
C ARG A 387 0.39 -3.72 19.44
N ALA A 388 0.05 -4.69 20.27
CA ALA A 388 -1.14 -5.51 20.08
C ALA A 388 -2.35 -5.02 20.89
N ILE A 389 -3.53 -5.14 20.31
CA ILE A 389 -4.83 -4.97 21.00
C ILE A 389 -5.68 -6.23 20.78
N GLY A 390 -6.62 -6.52 21.67
CA GLY A 390 -7.45 -7.73 21.61
C GLY A 390 -6.70 -9.01 21.99
N ARG A 391 -7.32 -10.18 21.80
CA ARG A 391 -6.76 -11.48 22.18
C ARG A 391 -7.12 -12.58 21.17
N GLY A 392 -6.24 -13.58 21.03
CA GLY A 392 -6.48 -14.73 20.14
C GLY A 392 -6.83 -14.30 18.71
N ARG A 393 -7.99 -14.72 18.21
CA ARG A 393 -8.46 -14.42 16.84
C ARG A 393 -8.84 -12.94 16.62
N THR A 394 -9.08 -12.17 17.69
CA THR A 394 -9.36 -10.74 17.59
C THR A 394 -8.11 -9.89 17.81
N ARG A 395 -6.92 -10.49 17.95
CA ARG A 395 -5.66 -9.76 18.10
C ARG A 395 -5.38 -8.93 16.85
N ARG A 396 -5.17 -7.63 17.06
CA ARG A 396 -4.77 -6.67 16.02
C ARG A 396 -3.46 -6.01 16.38
N TRP A 397 -2.75 -5.56 15.36
CA TRP A 397 -1.46 -4.90 15.43
C TRP A 397 -1.57 -3.48 14.93
N LEU A 398 -0.89 -2.57 15.62
CA LEU A 398 -0.89 -1.14 15.39
C LEU A 398 0.54 -0.64 15.55
N ALA A 399 0.93 0.35 14.75
CA ALA A 399 2.11 1.17 15.01
C ALA A 399 1.68 2.61 15.29
N ALA A 400 2.54 3.39 15.94
CA ALA A 400 2.40 4.83 15.87
C ALA A 400 2.60 5.26 14.40
N PRO A 401 1.82 6.22 13.87
CA PRO A 401 2.04 6.72 12.53
C PRO A 401 3.49 7.15 12.35
N LEU A 402 4.11 6.76 11.24
CA LEU A 402 5.46 7.19 10.89
C LEU A 402 5.40 8.64 10.42
N ALA A 403 5.23 9.55 11.38
CA ALA A 403 5.18 10.99 11.11
C ALA A 403 6.52 11.44 10.51
N GLY A 404 6.44 12.29 9.49
CA GLY A 404 7.62 12.89 8.88
C GLY A 404 8.23 12.11 7.72
N PHE A 405 7.72 10.93 7.34
CA PHE A 405 8.27 10.12 6.25
C PHE A 405 7.20 9.52 5.34
N ALA A 406 7.48 9.48 4.04
CA ALA A 406 6.66 8.77 3.07
C ALA A 406 7.05 7.28 3.02
N THR A 407 6.12 6.38 3.32
CA THR A 407 6.37 4.93 3.36
C THR A 407 6.14 4.21 2.03
N ILE A 408 5.77 4.96 0.98
CA ILE A 408 5.34 4.42 -0.31
C ILE A 408 6.36 3.46 -0.95
N LEU A 409 7.66 3.73 -0.77
CA LEU A 409 8.75 2.91 -1.32
C LEU A 409 8.93 1.58 -0.60
N LEU A 410 8.41 1.46 0.62
CA LEU A 410 8.52 0.30 1.48
C LEU A 410 7.31 -0.63 1.38
N LEU A 411 6.20 -0.15 0.81
CA LEU A 411 4.98 -0.94 0.66
C LEU A 411 5.20 -2.14 -0.30
N PRO A 412 4.74 -3.36 0.06
CA PRO A 412 4.99 -4.56 -0.73
C PRO A 412 4.42 -4.46 -2.14
N VAL A 413 5.23 -4.70 -3.17
CA VAL A 413 4.76 -4.83 -4.55
C VAL A 413 4.83 -6.31 -4.93
N VAL A 414 3.71 -6.89 -5.33
CA VAL A 414 3.67 -8.22 -5.92
C VAL A 414 4.08 -8.06 -7.38
N LEU A 415 5.22 -8.63 -7.73
CA LEU A 415 5.64 -8.72 -9.13
C LEU A 415 4.95 -9.93 -9.77
N PRO A 416 4.49 -9.83 -11.02
CA PRO A 416 3.98 -11.00 -11.73
C PRO A 416 5.04 -12.10 -11.76
N PRO A 417 4.65 -13.39 -11.68
CA PRO A 417 5.58 -14.48 -11.86
C PRO A 417 6.28 -14.31 -13.21
N ARG A 418 7.62 -14.26 -13.19
CA ARG A 418 8.45 -14.20 -14.39
C ARG A 418 8.41 -15.51 -15.16
#